data_AF-A0A4Y7JJI7-F1
#
_entry.id   AF-A0A4Y7JJI7-F1
#
_cell.length_a   1.000
_cell.length_b   1.000
_cell.length_c   1.000
_cell.angle_alpha   90.00
_cell.angle_beta   90.00
_cell.angle_gamma   90.00
#
_symmetry.space_group_name_H-M   'P 1'
#
loop_
_entity.id
_entity.type
_entity.pdbx_description
1 polymer ?
#
loop_
_entity_poly.entity_id
_entity_poly.type
_entity_poly.pdbx_seq_one_letter_code
_entity_poly.pdbx_strand_id
1 'polypeptide(L)'
;MDAFSSSFCTKFYPHTNKLTFSPTSTSSQTHLFYISAVNVEERPKRTTTSQNNSSSSTSSTINTETPVLGGDHSKKPVLTKRRPSSRSFVAETPSFQSTIFNTFDNFVNNFIDPSTRPSVDPQHVLATNFAPVDEFPPTKCTVLEGELPESINGAYIRNGPNRQYLPRGPYHLFDGDGMLHSLLISNGQATFCSRYVQTYKYKIEHKHGSPVFPNVFSGFNGLTASAARGAITAARVLSGQYNPINGIGVADTSLAFFSKKLFALGEPDLPYEIKVTPNGEILTVGRTDFDGKLFMSMTAHPKVDSKTEEAFAFRYGPVPPFLTFFRFIWGETS
;
A
#
# COMPACT_ATOMS: atom_id res chain seq x y z
N MET A 1 2.86 10.54 -6.56
CA MET A 1 1.97 9.49 -6.04
C MET A 1 1.72 9.83 -4.59
N ASP A 2 0.45 9.99 -4.22
CA ASP A 2 0.09 10.26 -2.83
C ASP A 2 0.27 8.98 -2.01
N ALA A 3 1.17 9.01 -1.03
CA ALA A 3 1.50 7.86 -0.19
C ALA A 3 0.47 7.58 0.90
N PHE A 4 -0.54 8.44 1.00
CA PHE A 4 -1.56 8.39 2.03
C PHE A 4 -2.92 8.50 1.36
N SER A 5 -3.65 7.40 1.38
CA SER A 5 -5.03 7.35 0.93
C SER A 5 -5.89 6.96 2.11
N SER A 6 -7.02 7.66 2.24
CA SER A 6 -7.99 7.38 3.29
C SER A 6 -9.38 7.21 2.69
N SER A 7 -10.15 6.30 3.28
CA SER A 7 -11.55 6.05 2.92
C SER A 7 -12.41 6.08 4.17
N PHE A 8 -13.58 6.72 4.09
CA PHE A 8 -14.63 6.55 5.08
C PHE A 8 -15.67 5.56 4.55
N CYS A 9 -15.85 4.45 5.24
CA CYS A 9 -16.74 3.38 4.82
C CYS A 9 -17.92 3.30 5.80
N THR A 10 -19.13 3.56 5.30
CA THR A 10 -20.39 3.53 6.08
C THR A 10 -21.09 2.17 6.07
N LYS A 11 -20.70 1.26 5.17
CA LYS A 11 -21.44 0.01 4.87
C LYS A 11 -20.73 -1.25 5.40
N PHE A 12 -20.35 -1.30 6.67
CA PHE A 12 -19.78 -2.53 7.25
C PHE A 12 -20.83 -3.56 7.70
N TYR A 13 -22.10 -3.16 7.79
CA TYR A 13 -23.20 -4.00 8.25
C TYR A 13 -24.40 -3.92 7.30
N PRO A 14 -24.98 -5.05 6.87
CA PRO A 14 -26.35 -5.03 6.39
C PRO A 14 -27.26 -4.63 7.57
N HIS A 15 -28.18 -3.70 7.35
CA HIS A 15 -29.26 -3.41 8.29
C HIS A 15 -29.98 -4.71 8.63
N THR A 16 -29.81 -5.24 9.84
CA THR A 16 -30.62 -6.35 10.35
C THR A 16 -31.99 -5.82 10.72
N ASN A 17 -32.86 -5.62 9.74
CA ASN A 17 -34.30 -5.67 10.02
C ASN A 17 -34.65 -7.13 10.27
N LYS A 18 -35.14 -7.43 11.47
CA LYS A 18 -35.67 -8.75 11.84
C LYS A 18 -36.79 -9.12 10.87
N LEU A 19 -36.47 -9.94 9.87
CA LEU A 19 -37.46 -10.68 9.10
C LEU A 19 -37.34 -12.14 9.52
N THR A 20 -38.35 -12.61 10.24
CA THR A 20 -38.61 -14.03 10.49
C THR A 20 -38.68 -14.76 9.14
N PHE A 21 -37.78 -15.73 8.92
CA PHE A 21 -37.80 -16.57 7.72
C PHE A 21 -37.84 -18.05 8.12
N SER A 22 -38.85 -18.76 7.61
CA SER A 22 -39.00 -20.21 7.66
C SER A 22 -38.01 -20.90 6.71
N PRO A 23 -37.65 -22.18 6.92
CA PRO A 23 -36.57 -22.80 6.17
C PRO A 23 -37.08 -23.35 4.84
N THR A 24 -36.51 -22.88 3.74
CA THR A 24 -36.60 -23.59 2.46
C THR A 24 -35.28 -23.50 1.68
N SER A 25 -34.75 -24.69 1.40
CA SER A 25 -33.75 -25.11 0.41
C SER A 25 -32.60 -24.14 0.05
N THR A 26 -31.39 -24.54 0.46
CA THR A 26 -30.10 -24.07 -0.04
C THR A 26 -29.97 -24.23 -1.56
N SER A 27 -30.01 -23.11 -2.28
CA SER A 27 -29.40 -22.96 -3.61
C SER A 27 -28.10 -22.17 -3.44
N SER A 28 -26.97 -22.74 -3.82
CA SER A 28 -25.69 -22.04 -3.85
C SER A 28 -25.71 -21.02 -4.99
N GLN A 29 -26.03 -19.77 -4.68
CA GLN A 29 -25.93 -18.68 -5.65
C GLN A 29 -24.44 -18.37 -5.92
N THR A 30 -23.98 -18.73 -7.12
CA THR A 30 -22.68 -18.30 -7.65
C THR A 30 -22.82 -16.86 -8.14
N HIS A 31 -22.23 -15.91 -7.40
CA HIS A 31 -22.14 -14.52 -7.86
C HIS A 31 -21.13 -14.42 -9.01
N LEU A 32 -21.59 -13.97 -10.18
CA LEU A 32 -20.75 -13.83 -11.37
C LEU A 32 -19.97 -12.51 -11.32
N PHE A 33 -18.69 -12.59 -10.95
CA PHE A 33 -17.73 -11.52 -11.22
C PHE A 33 -17.34 -11.52 -12.71
N TYR A 34 -17.54 -10.40 -13.41
CA TYR A 34 -17.04 -10.21 -14.78
C TYR A 34 -15.93 -9.16 -14.80
N ILE A 35 -14.77 -9.54 -15.34
CA ILE A 35 -13.66 -8.63 -15.62
C ILE A 35 -13.45 -8.61 -17.13
N SER A 36 -13.73 -7.48 -17.79
CA SER A 36 -13.30 -7.28 -19.18
C SER A 36 -11.99 -6.51 -19.22
N ALA A 37 -11.02 -7.04 -19.97
CA ALA A 37 -9.77 -6.37 -20.30
C ALA A 37 -9.83 -5.82 -21.73
N VAL A 38 -9.49 -4.55 -21.92
CA VAL A 38 -9.32 -3.94 -23.26
C VAL A 38 -7.89 -3.46 -23.39
N ASN A 39 -7.20 -3.92 -24.44
CA ASN A 39 -5.89 -3.44 -24.84
C ASN A 39 -6.06 -2.26 -25.79
N VAL A 40 -5.30 -1.18 -25.59
CA VAL A 40 -5.25 -0.09 -26.55
C VAL A 40 -4.19 -0.46 -27.59
N GLU A 41 -4.61 -0.75 -28.82
CA GLU A 41 -3.68 -0.83 -29.96
C GLU A 41 -3.09 0.57 -30.22
N GLU A 42 -1.79 0.64 -30.52
CA GLU A 42 -1.14 1.91 -30.87
C GLU A 42 -1.89 2.59 -32.02
N ARG A 43 -2.19 3.89 -31.87
CA ARG A 43 -2.69 4.72 -32.98
C ARG A 43 -1.74 4.55 -34.18
N PRO A 44 -2.24 4.33 -35.41
CA PRO A 44 -1.37 4.29 -36.58
C PRO A 44 -0.59 5.62 -36.67
N LYS A 45 0.72 5.52 -36.91
CA LYS A 45 1.62 6.68 -37.04
C LYS A 45 1.00 7.65 -38.06
N ARG A 46 0.65 8.85 -37.60
CA ARG A 46 0.31 9.95 -38.51
C ARG A 46 1.59 10.30 -39.26
N THR A 47 1.62 10.04 -40.57
CA THR A 47 2.64 10.56 -41.47
C THR A 47 2.46 12.07 -41.53
N THR A 48 3.21 12.80 -40.70
CA THR A 48 3.24 14.27 -40.80
C THR A 48 4.20 14.65 -41.91
N THR A 49 3.66 15.03 -43.06
CA THR A 49 4.38 15.70 -44.15
C THR A 49 4.89 17.04 -43.62
N SER A 50 6.20 17.25 -43.65
CA SER A 50 6.83 18.52 -43.26
C SER A 50 6.30 19.67 -44.12
N GLN A 51 5.69 20.67 -43.50
CA GLN A 51 5.68 22.03 -44.00
C GLN A 51 6.34 22.93 -42.95
N ASN A 52 7.51 23.43 -43.31
CA ASN A 52 8.22 24.48 -42.60
C ASN A 52 7.35 25.74 -42.58
N ASN A 53 7.07 26.26 -41.39
CA ASN A 53 6.80 27.68 -41.21
C ASN A 53 7.45 28.13 -39.91
N SER A 54 8.46 28.96 -40.07
CA SER A 54 9.17 29.70 -39.03
C SER A 54 8.27 30.77 -38.42
N SER A 55 8.10 30.74 -37.10
CA SER A 55 7.65 31.90 -36.34
C SER A 55 8.47 32.03 -35.05
N SER A 56 9.11 33.19 -34.94
CA SER A 56 9.89 33.65 -33.79
C SER A 56 9.00 33.86 -32.57
N SER A 57 9.43 33.34 -31.41
CA SER A 57 8.84 33.70 -30.12
C SER A 57 9.90 34.21 -29.16
N THR A 58 9.59 35.38 -28.61
CA THR A 58 10.40 36.25 -27.76
C THR A 58 10.35 35.73 -26.31
N SER A 59 11.52 35.63 -25.67
CA SER A 59 11.65 35.26 -24.26
C SER A 59 11.23 36.40 -23.33
N SER A 60 10.25 36.17 -22.45
CA SER A 60 9.95 37.04 -21.31
C SER A 60 10.23 36.30 -20.00
N THR A 61 11.24 36.78 -19.28
CA THR A 61 11.64 36.34 -17.94
C THR A 61 10.69 36.97 -16.92
N ILE A 62 9.98 36.15 -16.14
CA ILE A 62 9.22 36.62 -14.97
C ILE A 62 9.99 36.18 -13.72
N ASN A 63 10.60 37.16 -13.05
CA ASN A 63 11.08 37.04 -11.68
C ASN A 63 9.88 37.11 -10.74
N THR A 64 9.83 36.27 -9.70
CA THR A 64 8.94 36.49 -8.57
C THR A 64 9.68 36.20 -7.27
N GLU A 65 9.77 37.25 -6.47
CA GLU A 65 10.47 37.33 -5.20
C GLU A 65 9.79 36.51 -4.09
N THR A 66 10.60 36.06 -3.15
CA THR A 66 10.19 35.36 -1.93
C THR A 66 10.00 36.36 -0.79
N PRO A 67 8.90 36.32 -0.02
CA PRO A 67 8.82 37.10 1.22
C PRO A 67 9.47 36.37 2.39
N VAL A 68 10.42 37.04 3.03
CA VAL A 68 10.97 36.70 4.36
C VAL A 68 9.99 37.17 5.43
N LEU A 69 9.62 36.30 6.35
CA LEU A 69 9.05 36.69 7.65
C LEU A 69 9.88 36.04 8.75
N GLY A 70 10.59 36.89 9.49
CA GLY A 70 11.28 36.54 10.72
C GLY A 70 10.33 36.49 11.91
N GLY A 71 10.69 35.67 12.89
CA GLY A 71 9.97 35.53 14.16
C GLY A 71 10.74 34.57 15.07
N ASP A 72 11.61 35.14 15.90
CA ASP A 72 12.34 34.50 16.99
C ASP A 72 11.39 34.14 18.13
N HIS A 73 11.34 32.87 18.53
CA HIS A 73 10.97 32.47 19.89
C HIS A 73 11.67 31.16 20.28
N SER A 74 12.83 31.32 20.91
CA SER A 74 13.47 30.34 21.78
C SER A 74 12.53 29.85 22.89
N LYS A 75 12.28 28.53 22.95
CA LYS A 75 12.07 27.74 24.19
C LYS A 75 12.05 26.24 23.85
N LYS A 76 13.12 25.54 24.24
CA LYS A 76 13.26 24.07 24.13
C LYS A 76 12.36 23.36 25.15
N PRO A 77 11.52 22.38 24.77
CA PRO A 77 10.95 21.45 25.74
C PRO A 77 11.92 20.29 25.98
N VAL A 78 12.23 20.07 27.25
CA VAL A 78 12.98 18.91 27.74
C VAL A 78 12.12 17.66 27.55
N LEU A 79 12.52 16.76 26.65
CA LEU A 79 11.85 15.47 26.44
C LEU A 79 12.27 14.49 27.54
N THR A 80 11.41 14.29 28.54
CA THR A 80 11.54 13.18 29.50
C THR A 80 11.34 11.85 28.77
N LYS A 81 12.40 11.02 28.71
CA LYS A 81 12.37 9.65 28.20
C LYS A 81 11.39 8.79 29.02
N ARG A 82 10.16 8.60 28.52
CA ARG A 82 9.32 7.45 28.90
C ARG A 82 9.60 6.32 27.92
N ARG A 83 10.18 5.22 28.41
CA ARG A 83 10.34 3.96 27.67
C ARG A 83 8.94 3.38 27.38
N PRO A 84 8.57 3.09 26.11
CA PRO A 84 7.43 2.25 25.84
C PRO A 84 7.74 0.82 26.30
N SER A 85 6.78 0.18 26.95
CA SER A 85 6.85 -1.23 27.35
C SER A 85 6.85 -2.10 26.09
N SER A 86 8.03 -2.53 25.65
CA SER A 86 8.15 -3.54 24.60
C SER A 86 7.59 -4.86 25.10
N ARG A 87 6.48 -5.33 24.51
CA ARG A 87 6.29 -6.79 24.42
C ARG A 87 7.50 -7.31 23.66
N SER A 88 8.27 -8.17 24.30
CA SER A 88 9.47 -8.80 23.73
C SER A 88 9.06 -9.63 22.52
N PHE A 89 9.32 -9.11 21.32
CA PHE A 89 9.31 -9.92 20.11
C PHE A 89 10.46 -10.92 20.23
N VAL A 90 10.13 -12.21 20.33
CA VAL A 90 11.12 -13.27 20.16
C VAL A 90 11.43 -13.32 18.67
N ALA A 91 12.48 -12.60 18.27
CA ALA A 91 13.01 -12.75 16.92
C ALA A 91 13.51 -14.19 16.77
N GLU A 92 12.85 -14.99 15.93
CA GLU A 92 13.37 -16.31 15.58
C GLU A 92 14.79 -16.15 15.03
N THR A 93 15.72 -16.99 15.50
CA THR A 93 17.09 -16.98 15.00
C THR A 93 17.07 -17.19 13.48
N PRO A 94 17.67 -16.29 12.70
CA PRO A 94 17.64 -16.40 11.25
C PRO A 94 18.29 -17.71 10.82
N SER A 95 17.71 -18.37 9.83
CA SER A 95 18.29 -19.59 9.27
C SER A 95 19.71 -19.33 8.76
N PHE A 96 20.53 -20.38 8.67
CA PHE A 96 21.90 -20.27 8.12
C PHE A 96 21.91 -19.61 6.74
N GLN A 97 20.97 -20.01 5.88
CA GLN A 97 20.79 -19.44 4.55
C GLN A 97 20.39 -17.95 4.60
N SER A 98 19.47 -17.56 5.48
CA SER A 98 19.13 -16.14 5.70
C SER A 98 20.35 -15.34 6.17
N THR A 99 21.19 -15.93 7.00
CA THR A 99 22.43 -15.29 7.50
C THR A 99 23.44 -15.05 6.37
N ILE A 100 23.63 -16.03 5.47
CA ILE A 100 24.52 -15.87 4.30
C ILE A 100 24.02 -14.72 3.42
N PHE A 101 22.76 -14.75 2.99
CA PHE A 101 22.27 -13.71 2.09
C PHE A 101 22.19 -12.33 2.75
N ASN A 102 21.85 -12.26 4.03
CA ASN A 102 21.88 -10.99 4.78
C ASN A 102 23.31 -10.43 4.86
N THR A 103 24.34 -11.28 4.95
CA THR A 103 25.74 -10.86 4.89
C THR A 103 26.09 -10.27 3.53
N PHE A 104 25.64 -10.89 2.44
CA PHE A 104 25.83 -10.34 1.09
C PHE A 104 25.07 -9.01 0.90
N ASP A 105 23.84 -8.89 1.39
CA ASP A 105 23.11 -7.62 1.34
C ASP A 105 23.86 -6.52 2.09
N ASN A 106 24.40 -6.81 3.27
CA ASN A 106 25.23 -5.86 4.02
C ASN A 106 26.48 -5.44 3.23
N PHE A 107 27.14 -6.39 2.54
CA PHE A 107 28.28 -6.07 1.68
C PHE A 107 27.88 -5.11 0.55
N VAL A 108 26.77 -5.39 -0.14
CA VAL A 108 26.26 -4.51 -1.20
C VAL A 108 25.95 -3.12 -0.64
N ASN A 109 25.20 -3.05 0.47
CA ASN A 109 24.78 -1.77 1.07
C ASN A 109 25.95 -0.94 1.60
N ASN A 110 27.01 -1.57 2.11
CA ASN A 110 28.12 -0.84 2.72
C ASN A 110 29.22 -0.46 1.71
N PHE A 111 29.41 -1.27 0.66
CA PHE A 111 30.58 -1.14 -0.22
C PHE A 111 30.23 -0.89 -1.71
N ILE A 112 29.06 -1.32 -2.18
CA ILE A 112 28.66 -1.15 -3.59
C ILE A 112 27.68 0.01 -3.76
N ASP A 113 26.71 0.13 -2.85
CA ASP A 113 25.62 1.09 -2.91
C ASP A 113 25.34 1.72 -1.54
N PRO A 114 26.31 2.45 -0.97
CA PRO A 114 26.09 3.19 0.26
C PRO A 114 25.03 4.26 0.05
N SER A 115 24.10 4.36 1.00
CA SER A 115 23.06 5.37 0.98
C SER A 115 23.65 6.76 1.19
N THR A 116 24.04 7.42 0.11
CA THR A 116 24.70 8.73 0.14
C THR A 116 23.73 9.90 -0.08
N ARG A 117 22.51 9.63 -0.51
CA ARG A 117 21.49 10.66 -0.80
C ARG A 117 20.45 10.71 0.33
N PRO A 118 20.11 11.89 0.87
CA PRO A 118 19.10 12.01 1.93
C PRO A 118 17.73 11.44 1.56
N SER A 119 17.35 11.44 0.27
CA SER A 119 16.07 10.92 -0.21
C SER A 119 15.91 9.40 -0.09
N VAL A 120 17.01 8.67 0.13
CA VAL A 120 17.01 7.22 0.33
C VAL A 120 17.77 6.80 1.58
N ASP A 121 18.25 7.75 2.40
CA ASP A 121 18.89 7.45 3.68
C ASP A 121 17.81 7.16 4.72
N PRO A 122 17.76 5.93 5.28
CA PRO A 122 16.78 5.59 6.31
C PRO A 122 16.76 6.56 7.49
N GLN A 123 17.91 7.12 7.89
CA GLN A 123 17.97 8.04 9.03
C GLN A 123 17.21 9.35 8.75
N HIS A 124 17.12 9.75 7.49
CA HIS A 124 16.39 10.93 7.06
C HIS A 124 14.95 10.59 6.67
N VAL A 125 14.76 9.51 5.90
CA VAL A 125 13.44 9.08 5.39
C VAL A 125 12.51 8.64 6.52
N LEU A 126 13.02 7.98 7.56
CA LEU A 126 12.24 7.49 8.70
C LEU A 126 12.35 8.42 9.92
N ALA A 127 12.76 9.67 9.74
CA ALA A 127 12.86 10.61 10.84
C ALA A 127 11.48 11.08 11.32
N THR A 128 11.37 11.35 12.62
CA THR A 128 10.19 12.01 13.23
C THR A 128 8.88 11.24 12.97
N ASN A 129 7.88 11.88 12.37
CA ASN A 129 6.56 11.32 12.12
C ASN A 129 6.52 10.25 11.00
N PHE A 130 7.65 10.02 10.31
CA PHE A 130 7.80 8.95 9.33
C PHE A 130 8.46 7.69 9.93
N ALA A 131 8.82 7.72 11.22
CA ALA A 131 9.32 6.55 11.92
C ALA A 131 8.23 5.48 11.98
N PRO A 132 8.60 4.18 11.86
CA PRO A 132 7.62 3.10 11.92
C PRO A 132 6.98 3.01 13.30
N VAL A 133 5.73 2.58 13.33
CA VAL A 133 4.94 2.34 14.55
C VAL A 133 4.51 0.89 14.65
N ASP A 134 4.33 0.42 15.88
CA ASP A 134 3.80 -0.92 16.17
C ASP A 134 2.29 -1.01 15.92
N GLU A 135 1.80 -2.23 15.74
CA GLU A 135 0.36 -2.50 15.69
C GLU A 135 -0.32 -2.17 17.03
N PHE A 136 -1.56 -1.69 16.95
CA PHE A 136 -2.35 -1.33 18.11
C PHE A 136 -3.71 -2.05 18.06
N PRO A 137 -4.07 -2.82 19.11
CA PRO A 137 -5.33 -3.55 19.11
C PRO A 137 -6.53 -2.62 19.17
N PRO A 138 -7.74 -3.10 18.81
CA PRO A 138 -8.96 -2.32 18.95
C PRO A 138 -9.10 -1.75 20.36
N THR A 139 -9.07 -0.43 20.44
CA THR A 139 -9.04 0.30 21.71
C THR A 139 -10.04 1.45 21.64
N LYS A 140 -10.92 1.51 22.63
CA LYS A 140 -11.91 2.59 22.74
C LYS A 140 -11.20 3.92 22.95
N CYS A 141 -11.61 4.93 22.19
CA CYS A 141 -11.11 6.30 22.30
C CYS A 141 -12.02 7.12 23.21
N THR A 142 -11.41 7.95 24.06
CA THR A 142 -12.13 8.96 24.85
C THR A 142 -12.19 10.26 24.05
N VAL A 143 -13.38 10.85 23.94
CA VAL A 143 -13.57 12.19 23.37
C VAL A 143 -13.14 13.21 24.42
N LEU A 144 -12.12 14.02 24.12
CA LEU A 144 -11.58 15.02 25.05
C LEU A 144 -12.31 16.35 24.97
N GLU A 145 -12.83 16.70 23.78
CA GLU A 145 -13.50 17.96 23.50
C GLU A 145 -14.66 17.72 22.52
N GLY A 146 -15.78 18.39 22.76
CA GLY A 146 -16.99 18.25 21.94
C GLY A 146 -17.68 16.89 22.08
N GLU A 147 -18.48 16.54 21.08
CA GLU A 147 -19.27 15.30 21.04
C GLU A 147 -19.21 14.69 19.64
N LEU A 148 -19.14 13.35 19.57
CA LEU A 148 -19.24 12.63 18.30
C LEU A 148 -20.71 12.50 17.91
N PRO A 149 -21.15 12.99 16.73
CA PRO A 149 -22.55 12.88 16.32
C PRO A 149 -22.99 11.42 16.20
N GLU A 150 -24.14 11.09 16.80
CA GLU A 150 -24.71 9.74 16.74
C GLU A 150 -25.06 9.29 15.32
N SER A 151 -25.25 10.23 14.39
CA SER A 151 -25.52 9.97 12.99
C SER A 151 -24.32 9.42 12.22
N ILE A 152 -23.10 9.52 12.75
CA ILE A 152 -21.90 8.96 12.13
C ILE A 152 -21.79 7.47 12.50
N ASN A 153 -21.90 6.62 11.48
CA ASN A 153 -21.72 5.18 11.61
C ASN A 153 -20.86 4.64 10.46
N GLY A 154 -19.64 4.24 10.77
CA GLY A 154 -18.67 3.79 9.78
C GLY A 154 -17.25 3.78 10.32
N ALA A 155 -16.29 3.47 9.46
CA ALA A 155 -14.86 3.55 9.81
C ALA A 155 -14.12 4.48 8.86
N TYR A 156 -13.33 5.38 9.44
CA TYR A 156 -12.28 6.09 8.71
C TYR A 156 -11.04 5.22 8.70
N ILE A 157 -10.56 4.82 7.53
CA ILE A 157 -9.39 3.96 7.39
C ILE A 157 -8.37 4.67 6.51
N ARG A 158 -7.14 4.79 7.01
CA ARG A 158 -5.99 5.33 6.28
C ARG A 158 -4.97 4.23 6.03
N ASN A 159 -4.52 4.12 4.79
CA ASN A 159 -3.38 3.29 4.39
C ASN A 159 -2.11 4.14 4.33
N GLY A 160 -0.97 3.49 4.48
CA GLY A 160 0.33 4.09 4.27
C GLY A 160 1.47 3.12 4.54
N PRO A 161 2.68 3.48 4.10
CA PRO A 161 3.87 2.68 4.33
C PRO A 161 4.32 2.75 5.78
N ASN A 162 4.58 1.58 6.35
CA ASN A 162 5.16 1.40 7.67
C ASN A 162 6.07 0.17 7.60
N ARG A 163 7.39 0.32 7.68
CA ARG A 163 8.27 -0.85 7.50
C ARG A 163 8.29 -1.72 8.76
N GLN A 164 8.21 -3.04 8.59
CA GLN A 164 8.28 -3.99 9.71
C GLN A 164 9.68 -4.06 10.36
N TYR A 165 10.74 -3.99 9.56
CA TYR A 165 12.13 -4.09 10.01
C TYR A 165 12.95 -2.91 9.48
N LEU A 166 13.88 -2.40 10.29
CA LEU A 166 14.77 -1.33 9.85
C LEU A 166 15.56 -1.76 8.60
N PRO A 167 15.64 -0.89 7.58
CA PRO A 167 16.37 -1.20 6.35
C PRO A 167 17.88 -1.25 6.61
N ARG A 168 18.56 -2.14 5.88
CA ARG A 168 20.02 -2.34 5.97
C ARG A 168 20.82 -1.47 4.98
N GLY A 169 20.13 -0.72 4.13
CA GLY A 169 20.70 0.07 3.05
C GLY A 169 19.72 1.14 2.58
N PRO A 170 19.88 1.65 1.35
CA PRO A 170 18.97 2.63 0.77
C PRO A 170 17.50 2.24 0.92
N TYR A 171 16.67 3.19 1.34
CA TYR A 171 15.26 2.99 1.63
C TYR A 171 14.43 4.19 1.19
N HIS A 172 13.41 3.94 0.37
CA HIS A 172 12.42 4.94 0.00
C HIS A 172 11.14 4.71 0.81
N LEU A 173 10.39 5.78 1.10
CA LEU A 173 9.17 5.70 1.90
C LEU A 173 8.18 4.65 1.35
N PHE A 174 8.05 4.55 0.02
CA PHE A 174 7.12 3.65 -0.66
C PHE A 174 7.57 2.17 -0.69
N ASP A 175 8.73 1.85 -0.12
CA ASP A 175 9.16 0.46 0.09
C ASP A 175 8.65 -0.09 1.44
N GLY A 176 7.88 0.69 2.21
CA GLY A 176 7.32 0.28 3.49
C GLY A 176 6.17 -0.71 3.34
N ASP A 177 5.95 -1.56 4.34
CA ASP A 177 4.82 -2.49 4.35
C ASP A 177 3.51 -1.72 4.58
N GLY A 178 2.43 -2.10 3.92
CA GLY A 178 1.14 -1.45 4.10
C GLY A 178 0.61 -1.62 5.52
N MET A 179 0.29 -0.53 6.19
CA MET A 179 -0.31 -0.53 7.52
C MET A 179 -1.57 0.33 7.56
N LEU A 180 -2.66 -0.31 7.95
CA LEU A 180 -3.97 0.31 8.04
C LEU A 180 -4.17 0.88 9.43
N HIS A 181 -4.63 2.13 9.48
CA HIS A 181 -5.08 2.81 10.69
C HIS A 181 -6.57 3.05 10.56
N SER A 182 -7.38 2.47 11.45
CA SER A 182 -8.84 2.56 11.43
C SER A 182 -9.35 3.29 12.67
N LEU A 183 -10.32 4.18 12.47
CA LEU A 183 -11.16 4.76 13.50
C LEU A 183 -12.61 4.38 13.20
N LEU A 184 -13.10 3.34 13.88
CA LEU A 184 -14.50 2.93 13.82
C LEU A 184 -15.32 3.85 14.71
N ILE A 185 -16.32 4.52 14.14
CA ILE A 185 -17.24 5.43 14.83
C ILE A 185 -18.66 4.86 14.74
N SER A 186 -19.32 4.71 15.87
CA SER A 186 -20.71 4.26 15.95
C SER A 186 -21.33 4.67 17.27
N ASN A 187 -22.57 5.18 17.25
CA ASN A 187 -23.33 5.57 18.45
C ASN A 187 -22.54 6.51 19.38
N GLY A 188 -21.93 7.56 18.82
CA GLY A 188 -21.14 8.54 19.58
C GLY A 188 -19.83 8.01 20.18
N GLN A 189 -19.45 6.75 19.88
CA GLN A 189 -18.22 6.12 20.37
C GLN A 189 -17.23 5.90 19.23
N ALA A 190 -15.93 5.98 19.54
CA ALA A 190 -14.85 5.70 18.60
C ALA A 190 -13.94 4.57 19.10
N THR A 191 -13.46 3.72 18.20
CA THR A 191 -12.49 2.66 18.46
C THR A 191 -11.36 2.74 17.45
N PHE A 192 -10.12 2.88 17.93
CA PHE A 192 -8.93 2.92 17.09
C PHE A 192 -8.28 1.54 17.00
N CYS A 193 -7.78 1.18 15.82
CA CYS A 193 -7.00 -0.03 15.58
C CYS A 193 -5.95 0.23 14.49
N SER A 194 -4.78 -0.39 14.61
CA SER A 194 -3.79 -0.45 13.54
C SER A 194 -3.24 -1.85 13.31
N ARG A 195 -3.16 -2.25 12.03
CA ARG A 195 -2.68 -3.56 11.59
C ARG A 195 -1.90 -3.47 10.30
N TYR A 196 -0.86 -4.29 10.16
CA TYR A 196 -0.23 -4.53 8.88
C TYR A 196 -1.17 -5.31 7.95
N VAL A 197 -1.15 -4.95 6.67
CA VAL A 197 -1.70 -5.80 5.62
C VAL A 197 -0.83 -7.04 5.52
N GLN A 198 -1.44 -8.22 5.67
CA GLN A 198 -0.73 -9.51 5.68
C GLN A 198 -0.33 -9.94 4.26
N THR A 199 0.51 -9.14 3.61
CA THR A 199 1.04 -9.40 2.27
C THR A 199 1.93 -10.64 2.25
N TYR A 200 2.15 -11.21 1.07
CA TYR A 200 3.11 -12.32 0.95
C TYR A 200 4.50 -11.90 1.43
N LYS A 201 4.97 -10.72 1.01
CA LYS A 201 6.22 -10.12 1.48
C LYS A 201 6.27 -10.03 3.01
N TYR A 202 5.26 -9.39 3.63
CA TYR A 202 5.20 -9.22 5.08
C TYR A 202 5.32 -10.56 5.80
N LYS A 203 4.52 -11.56 5.40
CA LYS A 203 4.51 -12.88 6.06
C LYS A 203 5.85 -13.60 5.94
N ILE A 204 6.53 -13.50 4.81
CA ILE A 204 7.84 -14.10 4.60
C ILE A 204 8.91 -13.39 5.44
N GLU A 205 8.98 -12.05 5.38
CA GLU A 205 9.96 -11.30 6.17
C GLU A 205 9.74 -11.49 7.68
N HIS A 206 8.48 -11.56 8.12
CA HIS A 206 8.10 -11.90 9.48
C HIS A 206 8.64 -13.28 9.90
N LYS A 207 8.39 -14.31 9.08
CA LYS A 207 8.90 -15.67 9.32
C LYS A 207 10.42 -15.72 9.38
N HIS A 208 11.12 -14.89 8.60
CA HIS A 208 12.59 -14.85 8.58
C HIS A 208 13.21 -13.88 9.60
N GLY A 209 12.40 -13.15 10.36
CA GLY A 209 12.89 -12.14 11.31
C GLY A 209 13.70 -11.02 10.67
N SER A 210 13.61 -10.82 9.35
CA SER A 210 14.48 -9.92 8.62
C SER A 210 13.97 -9.54 7.23
N PRO A 211 14.43 -8.39 6.67
CA PRO A 211 14.23 -8.07 5.26
C PRO A 211 14.79 -9.16 4.34
N VAL A 212 13.98 -9.59 3.37
CA VAL A 212 14.29 -10.63 2.36
C VAL A 212 14.02 -10.10 0.95
N PHE A 213 12.99 -9.27 0.77
CA PHE A 213 12.61 -8.75 -0.54
C PHE A 213 13.44 -7.50 -0.87
N PRO A 214 13.81 -7.30 -2.14
CA PRO A 214 14.49 -6.08 -2.55
C PRO A 214 13.56 -4.87 -2.44
N ASN A 215 14.13 -3.72 -2.06
CA ASN A 215 13.44 -2.43 -2.14
C ASN A 215 13.40 -1.99 -3.61
N VAL A 216 12.21 -1.76 -4.16
CA VAL A 216 12.02 -1.50 -5.60
C VAL A 216 12.32 -0.04 -5.94
N PHE A 217 11.97 0.89 -5.06
CA PHE A 217 12.18 2.32 -5.31
C PHE A 217 13.59 2.79 -4.95
N SER A 218 14.17 2.24 -3.88
CA SER A 218 15.52 2.64 -3.44
C SER A 218 16.64 1.67 -3.81
N GLY A 219 16.35 0.43 -4.21
CA GLY A 219 17.37 -0.61 -4.37
C GLY A 219 18.20 -0.50 -5.65
N PHE A 220 17.77 0.21 -6.68
CA PHE A 220 18.38 0.14 -8.01
C PHE A 220 19.17 1.40 -8.40
N ASN A 221 20.04 1.89 -7.50
CA ASN A 221 20.86 3.09 -7.74
C ASN A 221 22.11 2.77 -8.57
N GLY A 222 21.92 2.64 -9.88
CA GLY A 222 23.01 2.44 -10.84
C GLY A 222 23.25 0.97 -11.19
N LEU A 223 24.06 0.76 -12.24
CA LEU A 223 24.15 -0.54 -12.92
C LEU A 223 24.76 -1.63 -12.02
N THR A 224 25.85 -1.34 -11.32
CA THR A 224 26.55 -2.31 -10.45
C THR A 224 25.68 -2.70 -9.24
N ALA A 225 25.06 -1.72 -8.58
CA ALA A 225 24.14 -1.95 -7.47
C ALA A 225 22.94 -2.82 -7.91
N SER A 226 22.37 -2.48 -9.06
CA SER A 226 21.25 -3.22 -9.64
C SER A 226 21.62 -4.66 -9.98
N ALA A 227 22.79 -4.89 -10.57
CA ALA A 227 23.28 -6.24 -10.90
C ALA A 227 23.53 -7.06 -9.63
N ALA A 228 24.18 -6.49 -8.61
CA ALA A 228 24.46 -7.17 -7.35
C ALA A 228 23.18 -7.54 -6.60
N ARG A 229 22.22 -6.61 -6.46
CA ARG A 229 20.92 -6.89 -5.85
C ARG A 229 20.10 -7.88 -6.66
N GLY A 230 20.15 -7.78 -7.99
CA GLY A 230 19.52 -8.74 -8.90
C GLY A 230 20.03 -10.17 -8.69
N ALA A 231 21.35 -10.34 -8.56
CA ALA A 231 21.97 -11.62 -8.29
C ALA A 231 21.57 -12.21 -6.93
N ILE A 232 21.59 -11.40 -5.85
CA ILE A 232 21.14 -11.83 -4.52
C ILE A 232 19.65 -12.21 -4.56
N THR A 233 18.82 -11.37 -5.18
CA THR A 233 17.38 -11.62 -5.36
C THR A 233 17.15 -12.96 -6.08
N ALA A 234 17.84 -13.20 -7.20
CA ALA A 234 17.75 -14.45 -7.94
C ALA A 234 18.20 -15.64 -7.08
N ALA A 235 19.31 -15.51 -6.34
CA ALA A 235 19.80 -16.57 -5.45
C ALA A 235 18.80 -16.88 -4.33
N ARG A 236 18.15 -15.88 -3.72
CA ARG A 236 17.08 -16.07 -2.71
C ARG A 236 15.87 -16.81 -3.30
N VAL A 237 15.46 -16.46 -4.52
CA VAL A 237 14.36 -17.15 -5.23
C VAL A 237 14.73 -18.59 -5.57
N LEU A 238 15.88 -18.82 -6.19
CA LEU A 238 16.35 -20.16 -6.59
C LEU A 238 16.59 -21.08 -5.39
N SER A 239 16.94 -20.52 -4.24
CA SER A 239 17.13 -21.25 -2.99
C SER A 239 15.85 -21.39 -2.15
N GLY A 240 14.71 -20.94 -2.68
CA GLY A 240 13.38 -21.18 -2.10
C GLY A 240 13.02 -20.29 -0.90
N GLN A 241 13.72 -19.19 -0.65
CA GLN A 241 13.36 -18.28 0.46
C GLN A 241 12.01 -17.59 0.22
N TYR A 242 11.68 -17.31 -1.04
CA TYR A 242 10.37 -16.84 -1.44
C TYR A 242 10.12 -17.14 -2.92
N ASN A 243 8.85 -17.11 -3.32
CA ASN A 243 8.43 -17.26 -4.71
C ASN A 243 7.69 -15.99 -5.16
N PRO A 244 8.24 -15.22 -6.12
CA PRO A 244 7.65 -13.95 -6.55
C PRO A 244 6.27 -14.11 -7.22
N ILE A 245 5.90 -15.31 -7.68
CA ILE A 245 4.56 -15.60 -8.23
C ILE A 245 3.46 -15.33 -7.18
N ASN A 246 3.78 -15.50 -5.89
CA ASN A 246 2.84 -15.28 -4.79
C ASN A 246 2.62 -13.78 -4.47
N GLY A 247 3.33 -12.88 -5.16
CA GLY A 247 3.27 -11.44 -4.96
C GLY A 247 4.58 -10.86 -4.43
N ILE A 248 4.84 -9.60 -4.76
CA ILE A 248 6.01 -8.84 -4.27
C ILE A 248 5.60 -7.47 -3.71
N GLY A 249 4.30 -7.15 -3.70
CA GLY A 249 3.83 -5.83 -3.30
C GLY A 249 3.65 -5.68 -1.81
N VAL A 250 3.55 -4.41 -1.43
CA VAL A 250 3.43 -3.96 -0.03
C VAL A 250 2.01 -3.54 0.36
N ALA A 251 1.12 -3.32 -0.62
CA ALA A 251 -0.27 -2.90 -0.40
C ALA A 251 -0.43 -1.64 0.49
N ASP A 252 0.47 -0.66 0.32
CA ASP A 252 0.60 0.53 1.15
C ASP A 252 -0.04 1.79 0.55
N THR A 253 -0.45 1.73 -0.71
CA THR A 253 -0.71 2.92 -1.52
C THR A 253 -2.13 3.44 -1.32
N SER A 254 -3.12 2.55 -1.35
CA SER A 254 -4.51 2.99 -1.22
C SER A 254 -5.50 1.98 -0.65
N LEU A 255 -6.72 2.47 -0.44
CA LEU A 255 -7.91 1.67 -0.16
C LEU A 255 -8.99 1.95 -1.20
N ALA A 256 -9.68 0.91 -1.65
CA ALA A 256 -10.85 1.05 -2.50
C ALA A 256 -11.97 0.10 -2.06
N PHE A 257 -13.19 0.60 -2.03
CA PHE A 257 -14.38 -0.21 -1.79
C PHE A 257 -15.11 -0.42 -3.12
N PHE A 258 -15.12 -1.66 -3.60
CA PHE A 258 -15.87 -2.05 -4.80
C PHE A 258 -16.29 -3.51 -4.69
N SER A 259 -17.32 -3.90 -5.45
CA SER A 259 -17.86 -5.26 -5.39
C SER A 259 -18.18 -5.73 -3.96
N LYS A 260 -18.71 -4.80 -3.15
CA LYS A 260 -19.08 -4.97 -1.74
C LYS A 260 -17.91 -5.39 -0.81
N LYS A 261 -16.67 -5.22 -1.24
CA LYS A 261 -15.46 -5.57 -0.49
C LYS A 261 -14.52 -4.37 -0.41
N LEU A 262 -13.74 -4.31 0.66
CA LEU A 262 -12.68 -3.33 0.85
C LEU A 262 -11.34 -3.96 0.45
N PHE A 263 -10.54 -3.24 -0.31
CA PHE A 263 -9.23 -3.71 -0.76
C PHE A 263 -8.13 -2.73 -0.39
N ALA A 264 -7.03 -3.23 0.16
CA ALA A 264 -5.75 -2.54 0.21
C ALA A 264 -5.00 -2.78 -1.10
N LEU A 265 -4.51 -1.71 -1.72
CA LEU A 265 -3.93 -1.73 -3.06
C LEU A 265 -2.49 -1.22 -3.06
N GLY A 266 -1.70 -1.78 -3.96
CA GLY A 266 -0.38 -1.28 -4.32
C GLY A 266 -0.08 -1.67 -5.77
N GLU A 267 0.51 -0.75 -6.53
CA GLU A 267 0.76 -0.89 -7.97
C GLU A 267 1.40 -2.22 -8.43
N PRO A 268 2.39 -2.81 -7.71
CA PRO A 268 3.10 -3.99 -8.22
C PRO A 268 2.41 -5.33 -7.94
N ASP A 269 1.26 -5.37 -7.27
CA ASP A 269 0.65 -6.63 -6.82
C ASP A 269 -0.88 -6.65 -7.00
N LEU A 270 -1.47 -7.82 -6.76
CA LEU A 270 -2.91 -7.98 -6.73
C LEU A 270 -3.52 -7.31 -5.48
N PRO A 271 -4.81 -6.93 -5.53
CA PRO A 271 -5.53 -6.39 -4.38
C PRO A 271 -5.52 -7.35 -3.18
N TYR A 272 -5.45 -6.80 -1.96
CA TYR A 272 -5.63 -7.54 -0.72
C TYR A 272 -6.97 -7.21 -0.09
N GLU A 273 -7.86 -8.19 0.06
CA GLU A 273 -9.16 -8.00 0.69
C GLU A 273 -9.00 -7.76 2.19
N ILE A 274 -9.67 -6.72 2.69
CA ILE A 274 -9.65 -6.26 4.07
C ILE A 274 -11.06 -6.33 4.64
N LYS A 275 -11.17 -6.79 5.89
CA LYS A 275 -12.42 -6.78 6.66
C LYS A 275 -12.22 -6.03 7.97
N VAL A 276 -13.12 -5.11 8.27
CA VAL A 276 -13.23 -4.51 9.60
C VAL A 276 -14.35 -5.21 10.36
N THR A 277 -14.07 -5.67 11.58
CA THR A 277 -15.05 -6.40 12.39
C THR A 277 -15.89 -5.45 13.27
N PRO A 278 -17.01 -5.92 13.85
CA PRO A 278 -17.81 -5.16 14.82
C PRO A 278 -17.05 -4.50 15.97
N ASN A 279 -15.96 -5.11 16.42
CA ASN A 279 -15.19 -4.58 17.54
C ASN A 279 -14.07 -3.61 17.11
N GLY A 280 -13.94 -3.32 15.80
CA GLY A 280 -12.90 -2.44 15.27
C GLY A 280 -11.63 -3.15 14.81
N GLU A 281 -11.53 -4.48 14.93
CA GLU A 281 -10.38 -5.25 14.41
C GLU A 281 -10.28 -5.20 12.89
N ILE A 282 -9.05 -5.14 12.38
CA ILE A 282 -8.74 -5.13 10.94
C ILE A 282 -8.15 -6.49 10.57
N LEU A 283 -8.80 -7.18 9.64
CA LEU A 283 -8.39 -8.49 9.16
C LEU A 283 -7.99 -8.42 7.69
N THR A 284 -6.81 -8.95 7.35
CA THR A 284 -6.47 -9.25 5.95
C THR A 284 -7.06 -10.60 5.61
N VAL A 285 -8.06 -10.62 4.72
CA VAL A 285 -8.71 -11.86 4.25
C VAL A 285 -7.76 -12.61 3.32
N GLY A 286 -7.12 -11.90 2.39
CA GLY A 286 -6.14 -12.49 1.49
C GLY A 286 -5.88 -11.67 0.23
N ARG A 287 -4.89 -12.11 -0.54
CA ARG A 287 -4.60 -11.61 -1.89
C ARG A 287 -5.66 -12.17 -2.85
N THR A 288 -6.30 -11.32 -3.64
CA THR A 288 -7.40 -11.73 -4.54
C THR A 288 -7.02 -11.58 -6.01
N ASP A 289 -7.27 -12.64 -6.78
CA ASP A 289 -7.21 -12.64 -8.25
C ASP A 289 -8.62 -12.67 -8.87
N PHE A 290 -9.67 -12.49 -8.06
CA PHE A 290 -11.08 -12.52 -8.49
C PHE A 290 -11.44 -13.82 -9.25
N ASP A 291 -11.12 -14.96 -8.65
CA ASP A 291 -11.31 -16.30 -9.22
C ASP A 291 -10.49 -16.49 -10.51
N GLY A 292 -9.24 -16.01 -10.48
CA GLY A 292 -8.31 -16.07 -11.62
C GLY A 292 -8.61 -15.10 -12.76
N LYS A 293 -9.65 -14.25 -12.64
CA LYS A 293 -10.03 -13.29 -13.70
C LYS A 293 -9.11 -12.07 -13.76
N LEU A 294 -8.45 -11.74 -12.65
CA LEU A 294 -7.41 -10.73 -12.57
C LEU A 294 -6.04 -11.41 -12.52
N PHE A 295 -5.48 -11.65 -13.70
CA PHE A 295 -4.19 -12.36 -13.87
C PHE A 295 -2.96 -11.45 -13.68
N MET A 296 -3.16 -10.16 -13.42
CA MET A 296 -2.13 -9.13 -13.35
C MET A 296 -2.46 -8.07 -12.30
N SER A 297 -1.44 -7.36 -11.81
CA SER A 297 -1.64 -6.18 -10.95
C SER A 297 -2.51 -5.12 -11.63
N MET A 298 -3.12 -4.27 -10.82
CA MET A 298 -3.90 -3.12 -11.26
C MET A 298 -3.46 -1.87 -10.50
N THR A 299 -3.85 -0.70 -11.00
CA THR A 299 -3.57 0.58 -10.34
C THR A 299 -4.09 0.59 -8.92
N ALA A 300 -3.38 1.30 -8.04
CA ALA A 300 -3.86 1.60 -6.72
C ALA A 300 -5.07 2.57 -6.73
N HIS A 301 -5.46 3.17 -7.85
CA HIS A 301 -6.51 4.19 -7.86
C HIS A 301 -7.68 3.85 -8.80
N PRO A 302 -8.38 2.71 -8.59
CA PRO A 302 -9.58 2.42 -9.36
C PRO A 302 -10.65 3.49 -9.10
N LYS A 303 -11.53 3.69 -10.07
CA LYS A 303 -12.67 4.60 -10.00
C LYS A 303 -13.95 3.81 -9.99
N VAL A 304 -14.78 4.06 -8.98
CA VAL A 304 -16.08 3.40 -8.83
C VAL A 304 -17.15 4.37 -9.29
N ASP A 305 -17.98 3.95 -10.22
CA ASP A 305 -19.18 4.69 -10.61
C ASP A 305 -20.25 4.52 -9.52
N SER A 306 -20.68 5.62 -8.93
CA SER A 306 -21.66 5.61 -7.84
C SER A 306 -23.07 5.22 -8.27
N LYS A 307 -23.38 5.28 -9.57
CA LYS A 307 -24.69 4.89 -10.10
C LYS A 307 -24.77 3.40 -10.43
N THR A 308 -23.73 2.87 -11.06
CA THR A 308 -23.70 1.48 -11.53
C THR A 308 -22.99 0.54 -10.56
N GLU A 309 -22.27 1.07 -9.56
CA GLU A 309 -21.37 0.33 -8.66
C GLU A 309 -20.24 -0.43 -9.38
N GLU A 310 -20.02 -0.14 -10.67
CA GLU A 310 -18.91 -0.69 -11.44
C GLU A 310 -17.60 -0.02 -11.06
N ALA A 311 -16.51 -0.80 -11.00
CA ALA A 311 -15.17 -0.26 -10.82
C ALA A 311 -14.38 -0.33 -12.13
N PHE A 312 -13.70 0.76 -12.44
CA PHE A 312 -12.81 0.88 -13.58
C PHE A 312 -11.38 1.03 -13.07
N ALA A 313 -10.49 0.20 -13.58
CA ALA A 313 -9.08 0.23 -13.26
C ALA A 313 -8.26 0.13 -14.54
N PHE A 314 -6.94 0.27 -14.40
CA PHE A 314 -6.00 -0.02 -15.46
C PHE A 314 -4.72 -0.57 -14.86
N ARG A 315 -3.88 -1.14 -15.70
CA ARG A 315 -2.50 -1.51 -15.42
C ARG A 315 -1.61 -0.86 -16.45
N TYR A 316 -0.44 -0.41 -16.04
CA TYR A 316 0.63 -0.02 -16.93
C TYR A 316 1.90 -0.84 -16.65
N GLY A 317 2.80 -0.92 -17.62
CA GLY A 317 4.06 -1.62 -17.45
C GLY A 317 5.05 -1.36 -18.58
N PRO A 318 6.33 -1.76 -18.40
CA PRO A 318 7.38 -1.52 -19.38
C PRO A 318 7.40 -2.54 -20.53
N VAL A 319 6.52 -3.54 -20.52
CA VAL A 319 6.43 -4.61 -21.53
C VAL A 319 5.01 -4.62 -22.12
N PRO A 320 4.85 -4.81 -23.45
CA PRO A 320 3.53 -4.93 -24.07
C PRO A 320 2.65 -6.05 -23.48
N PRO A 321 1.32 -5.84 -23.36
CA PRO A 321 0.62 -4.58 -23.55
C PRO A 321 1.01 -3.55 -22.46
N PHE A 322 1.41 -2.34 -22.88
CA PHE A 322 1.91 -1.31 -21.97
C PHE A 322 0.81 -0.70 -21.09
N LEU A 323 -0.44 -0.80 -21.52
CA LEU A 323 -1.62 -0.32 -20.82
C LEU A 323 -2.79 -1.29 -21.06
N THR A 324 -3.43 -1.76 -19.99
CA THR A 324 -4.62 -2.62 -20.04
C THR A 324 -5.68 -2.05 -19.12
N PHE A 325 -6.90 -1.85 -19.60
CA PHE A 325 -8.03 -1.40 -18.78
C PHE A 325 -8.81 -2.58 -18.23
N PHE A 326 -9.30 -2.47 -17.00
CA PHE A 326 -10.19 -3.45 -16.37
C PHE A 326 -11.51 -2.79 -15.99
N ARG A 327 -12.60 -3.54 -16.15
CA ARG A 327 -13.92 -3.18 -15.63
C ARG A 327 -14.42 -4.31 -14.74
N PHE A 328 -14.73 -4.00 -13.50
CA PHE A 328 -15.29 -4.92 -12.51
C PHE A 328 -16.78 -4.64 -12.39
N ILE A 329 -17.58 -5.63 -12.76
CA ILE A 329 -19.05 -5.55 -12.65
C ILE A 329 -19.48 -6.38 -11.45
N TRP A 330 -20.34 -5.79 -10.62
CA TRP A 330 -20.96 -6.47 -9.49
C TRP A 330 -22.48 -6.48 -9.71
N GLY A 331 -23.05 -7.66 -9.92
CA GLY A 331 -24.48 -7.84 -10.12
C GLY A 331 -24.93 -9.28 -9.96
N GLU A 332 -26.17 -9.46 -9.51
CA GLU A 332 -26.89 -10.72 -9.69
C GLU A 332 -27.31 -10.78 -11.16
N THR A 333 -26.88 -11.81 -11.90
CA THR A 333 -27.52 -12.12 -13.17
C THR A 333 -28.92 -12.64 -12.86
N SER A 334 -29.93 -11.80 -13.13
CA SER A 334 -31.35 -12.19 -13.18
C SER A 334 -31.60 -13.24 -14.25
#